data_AF-A0ABD3H6L9-F1
#
_entry.id   AF-A0ABD3H6L9-F1
#
_cell.length_a   1.000
_cell.length_b   1.000
_cell.length_c   1.000
_cell.angle_alpha   90.00
_cell.angle_beta   90.00
_cell.angle_gamma   90.00
#
_symmetry.space_group_name_H-M   'P 1'
#
loop_
_entity.id
_entity.type
_entity.pdbx_description
1 polymer ?
#
loop_
_entity_poly.entity_id
_entity_poly.type
_entity_poly.pdbx_seq_one_letter_code
_entity_poly.pdbx_strand_id
1 'polypeptide(L)'
;MLTEGYEILDEIHEFYQSLYTADPELMERKQAREDVLSLIEKRLSADESQALSAEPDKEEIEEVIFKMTANKAPVSKLLANRVRKVMEQLVDTQQTGFIPNRLIIDNILALKLGQE
;
A
#
# COMPACT_ATOMS: atom_id res chain seq x y z
N MET A 1 31.04 -10.37 -13.96
CA MET A 1 31.57 -9.26 -13.13
C MET A 1 30.69 -8.09 -13.52
N LEU A 2 29.65 -7.78 -12.72
CA LEU A 2 28.72 -6.67 -13.04
C LEU A 2 29.48 -5.39 -12.69
N THR A 3 29.92 -4.65 -13.70
CA THR A 3 30.90 -3.57 -13.54
C THR A 3 30.32 -2.19 -13.83
N GLU A 4 29.15 -2.11 -14.44
CA GLU A 4 28.44 -0.85 -14.68
C GLU A 4 27.12 -0.79 -13.91
N GLY A 5 26.75 0.41 -13.43
CA GLY A 5 25.56 0.59 -12.59
C GLY A 5 24.24 0.19 -13.25
N TYR A 6 24.17 0.20 -14.58
CA TYR A 6 23.02 -0.28 -15.35
C TYR A 6 22.89 -1.81 -15.31
N GLU A 7 24.00 -2.54 -15.42
CA GLU A 7 24.00 -4.01 -15.37
C GLU A 7 23.51 -4.55 -14.02
N ILE A 8 23.77 -3.81 -12.93
CA ILE A 8 23.30 -4.16 -11.59
C ILE A 8 21.79 -3.96 -11.47
N LEU A 9 21.24 -2.88 -12.03
CA LEU A 9 19.81 -2.61 -11.98
C LEU A 9 19.02 -3.63 -12.79
N ASP A 10 19.53 -4.00 -13.96
CA ASP A 10 18.92 -5.02 -14.82
C ASP A 10 18.91 -6.38 -14.13
N GLU A 11 20.03 -6.80 -13.53
CA GLU A 11 20.10 -8.06 -12.78
C GLU A 11 19.15 -8.07 -11.56
N ILE A 12 19.04 -6.95 -10.83
CA ILE A 12 18.09 -6.82 -9.72
C ILE A 12 16.66 -6.97 -10.22
N HIS A 13 16.32 -6.32 -11.34
CA HIS A 13 14.99 -6.40 -11.92
C HIS A 13 14.65 -7.84 -12.31
N GLU A 14 15.55 -8.50 -13.05
CA GLU A 14 15.38 -9.88 -13.49
C GLU A 14 15.26 -10.84 -12.31
N PHE A 15 16.11 -10.68 -11.28
CA PHE A 15 16.07 -11.51 -10.07
C PHE A 15 14.73 -11.41 -9.35
N TYR A 16 14.25 -10.20 -9.06
CA TYR A 16 12.99 -10.02 -8.32
C TYR A 16 11.78 -10.40 -9.17
N GLN A 17 11.80 -10.12 -10.47
CA GLN A 17 10.75 -10.55 -11.38
C GLN A 17 10.64 -12.08 -11.39
N SER A 18 11.77 -12.78 -11.52
CA SER A 18 11.84 -14.24 -11.41
C SER A 18 11.33 -14.73 -10.05
N LEU A 19 11.86 -14.19 -8.95
CA LEU A 19 11.48 -14.57 -7.58
C LEU A 19 9.97 -14.45 -7.33
N TYR A 20 9.34 -13.36 -7.77
CA TYR A 20 7.91 -13.12 -7.56
C TYR A 20 7.02 -13.84 -8.56
N THR A 21 7.57 -14.47 -9.61
CA THR A 21 6.81 -15.19 -10.64
C THR A 21 7.11 -16.68 -10.73
N ALA A 22 8.12 -17.18 -9.99
CA ALA A 22 8.61 -18.57 -10.05
C ALA A 22 7.71 -19.61 -9.36
N ASP A 23 6.61 -19.24 -8.70
CA ASP A 23 5.73 -20.19 -8.02
C ASP A 23 4.89 -21.02 -9.03
N PRO A 24 5.02 -22.36 -9.09
CA PRO A 24 4.26 -23.21 -10.02
C PRO A 24 2.75 -23.23 -9.74
N GLU A 25 2.33 -23.00 -8.50
CA GLU A 25 0.92 -22.93 -8.10
C GLU A 25 0.29 -21.56 -8.40
N LEU A 26 1.08 -20.62 -8.95
CA LEU A 26 0.65 -19.25 -9.20
C LEU A 26 -0.61 -19.18 -10.07
N MET A 27 -0.90 -20.16 -10.93
CA MET A 27 -2.13 -20.15 -11.75
C MET A 27 -3.39 -20.51 -10.96
N GLU A 28 -3.36 -21.56 -10.14
CA GLU A 28 -4.47 -21.88 -9.23
C GLU A 28 -4.65 -20.79 -8.16
N ARG A 29 -3.54 -20.28 -7.62
CA ARG A 29 -3.57 -19.12 -6.70
C ARG A 29 -4.00 -17.83 -7.38
N LYS A 30 -3.74 -17.63 -8.67
CA LYS A 30 -4.25 -16.48 -9.44
C LYS A 30 -5.77 -16.53 -9.52
N GLN A 31 -6.35 -17.70 -9.80
CA GLN A 31 -7.80 -17.85 -9.83
C GLN A 31 -8.40 -17.61 -8.45
N ALA A 32 -7.89 -18.27 -7.41
CA ALA A 32 -8.34 -18.07 -6.04
C ALA A 32 -8.18 -16.60 -5.58
N ARG A 33 -7.11 -15.94 -5.98
CA ARG A 33 -6.90 -14.50 -5.72
C ARG A 33 -7.95 -13.67 -6.43
N GLU A 34 -8.23 -13.93 -7.70
CA GLU A 34 -9.22 -13.17 -8.46
C GLU A 34 -10.63 -13.38 -7.89
N ASP A 35 -10.96 -14.61 -7.49
CA ASP A 35 -12.22 -14.94 -6.83
C ASP A 35 -12.36 -14.14 -5.53
N VAL A 36 -11.31 -14.08 -4.70
CA VAL A 36 -11.30 -13.25 -3.47
C VAL A 36 -11.39 -11.76 -3.79
N LEU A 37 -10.64 -11.27 -4.78
CA LEU A 37 -10.68 -9.86 -5.19
C LEU A 37 -12.05 -9.46 -5.73
N SER A 38 -12.78 -10.37 -6.37
CA SER A 38 -14.15 -10.13 -6.86
C SER A 38 -15.17 -9.88 -5.74
N LEU A 39 -14.89 -10.38 -4.53
CA LEU A 39 -15.71 -10.16 -3.34
C LEU A 39 -15.43 -8.83 -2.65
N ILE A 40 -14.31 -8.17 -2.97
CA ILE A 40 -13.92 -6.91 -2.35
C ILE A 40 -14.64 -5.76 -3.05
N GLU A 41 -15.37 -4.97 -2.28
CA GLU A 41 -15.96 -3.73 -2.75
C GLU A 41 -14.88 -2.74 -3.19
N LYS A 42 -14.97 -2.27 -4.44
CA LYS A 42 -14.09 -1.20 -4.94
C LYS A 42 -14.56 0.13 -4.38
N ARG A 43 -13.87 0.62 -3.34
CA ARG A 43 -14.19 1.88 -2.67
C ARG A 43 -13.53 3.12 -3.29
N LEU A 44 -12.56 2.94 -4.18
CA LEU A 44 -11.86 4.04 -4.86
C LEU A 44 -12.34 4.20 -6.30
N SER A 45 -12.38 5.45 -6.77
CA SER A 45 -12.56 5.73 -8.20
C SER A 45 -11.36 5.24 -9.03
N ALA A 46 -11.56 5.09 -10.34
CA ALA A 46 -10.49 4.72 -11.26
C ALA A 46 -9.33 5.72 -11.23
N ASP A 47 -9.65 7.02 -11.17
CA ASP A 47 -8.67 8.10 -11.14
C ASP A 47 -7.83 8.08 -9.85
N GLU A 48 -8.47 7.83 -8.69
CA GLU A 48 -7.75 7.70 -7.41
C GLU A 48 -6.87 6.46 -7.38
N SER A 49 -7.36 5.32 -7.85
CA SER A 49 -6.56 4.10 -7.96
C SER A 49 -5.36 4.31 -8.89
N GLN A 50 -5.57 4.99 -10.02
CA GLN A 50 -4.49 5.29 -10.96
C GLN A 50 -3.47 6.24 -10.35
N ALA A 51 -3.90 7.28 -9.64
CA ALA A 51 -3.01 8.22 -8.98
C ALA A 51 -2.12 7.55 -7.91
N LEU A 52 -2.63 6.55 -7.19
CA LEU A 52 -1.84 5.78 -6.22
C LEU A 52 -0.78 4.90 -6.90
N SER A 53 -1.08 4.36 -8.08
CA SER A 53 -0.19 3.48 -8.85
C SER A 53 0.77 4.21 -9.80
N ALA A 54 0.53 5.50 -10.06
CA ALA A 54 1.40 6.32 -10.91
C ALA A 54 2.81 6.47 -10.30
N GLU A 55 3.80 6.78 -11.12
CA GLU A 55 5.14 7.09 -10.60
C GLU A 55 5.12 8.36 -9.72
N PRO A 56 5.98 8.45 -8.69
CA PRO A 56 6.14 9.67 -7.89
C PRO A 56 6.70 10.81 -8.72
N ASP A 57 6.09 11.99 -8.56
CA ASP A 57 6.62 13.22 -9.14
C ASP A 57 7.80 13.76 -8.32
N LYS A 58 8.49 14.74 -8.88
CA LYS A 58 9.69 15.32 -8.27
C LYS A 58 9.34 16.01 -6.95
N GLU A 59 8.21 16.70 -6.91
CA GLU A 59 7.73 17.45 -5.76
C GLU A 59 7.45 16.52 -4.56
N GLU A 60 6.80 15.38 -4.77
CA GLU A 60 6.54 14.34 -3.76
C GLU A 60 7.86 13.76 -3.21
N ILE A 61 8.85 13.54 -4.08
CA ILE A 61 10.17 13.04 -3.68
C ILE A 61 10.91 14.06 -2.84
N GLU A 62 10.99 15.32 -3.29
CA GLU A 62 11.64 16.40 -2.54
C GLU A 62 10.96 16.60 -1.18
N GLU A 63 9.63 16.63 -1.14
CA GLU A 63 8.88 16.80 0.09
C GLU A 63 9.26 15.76 1.14
N VAL A 64 9.36 14.50 0.72
CA VAL A 64 9.67 13.39 1.62
C VAL A 64 11.13 13.38 2.03
N ILE A 65 12.06 13.55 1.08
CA ILE A 65 13.50 13.51 1.36
C ILE A 65 13.90 14.66 2.30
N PHE A 66 13.42 15.88 2.06
CA PHE A 66 13.83 17.05 2.84
C PHE A 66 13.11 17.18 4.19
N LYS A 67 11.89 16.64 4.34
CA LYS A 67 11.17 16.66 5.62
C LYS A 67 11.51 15.50 6.55
N MET A 68 12.28 14.50 6.10
CA MET A 68 12.64 13.34 6.91
C MET A 68 14.01 13.48 7.57
N THR A 69 14.13 12.93 8.79
CA THR A 69 15.42 12.76 9.45
C THR A 69 16.19 11.58 8.82
N ALA A 70 17.52 11.67 8.78
CA ALA A 70 18.42 10.80 7.99
C ALA A 70 18.28 9.27 8.22
N ASN A 71 17.58 8.83 9.26
CA ASN A 71 17.47 7.42 9.65
C ASN A 71 16.14 6.76 9.26
N LYS A 72 15.39 7.32 8.30
CA LYS A 72 14.06 6.79 7.92
C LYS A 72 14.01 6.46 6.42
N ALA A 73 13.27 5.40 6.07
CA ALA A 73 13.09 5.00 4.69
C ALA A 73 12.14 5.97 3.95
N PRO A 74 12.59 6.69 2.92
CA PRO A 74 11.76 7.70 2.23
C PRO A 74 10.57 7.08 1.50
N VAL A 75 10.75 5.91 0.88
CA VAL A 75 9.71 5.24 0.09
C VAL A 75 8.45 4.96 0.92
N SER A 76 8.60 4.47 2.16
CA SER A 76 7.45 4.17 3.01
C SER A 76 6.67 5.42 3.41
N LYS A 77 7.35 6.56 3.59
CA LYS A 77 6.70 7.84 3.88
C LYS A 77 5.97 8.41 2.67
N LEU A 78 6.56 8.31 1.48
CA LEU A 78 5.91 8.73 0.23
C LEU A 78 4.61 7.96 0.02
N LEU A 79 4.66 6.63 0.11
CA LEU A 79 3.47 5.78 0.00
C LEU A 79 2.43 6.11 1.07
N ALA A 80 2.86 6.32 2.32
CA ALA A 80 1.95 6.72 3.40
C ALA A 80 1.30 8.10 3.16
N ASN A 81 2.00 9.04 2.53
CA ASN A 81 1.42 10.34 2.17
C ASN A 81 0.36 10.21 1.07
N ARG A 82 0.58 9.35 0.08
CA ARG A 82 -0.40 9.04 -0.98
C ARG A 82 -1.65 8.36 -0.44
N VAL A 83 -1.49 7.27 0.31
CA VAL A 83 -2.62 6.53 0.93
C VAL A 83 -3.42 7.42 1.87
N ARG A 84 -2.78 8.36 2.58
CA ARG A 84 -3.47 9.29 3.48
C ARG A 84 -4.55 10.10 2.78
N LYS A 85 -4.39 10.43 1.48
CA LYS A 85 -5.37 11.20 0.69
C LYS A 85 -6.70 10.46 0.50
N VAL A 86 -6.69 9.12 0.53
CA VAL A 86 -7.86 8.27 0.31
C VAL A 86 -8.24 7.43 1.54
N MET A 87 -7.55 7.62 2.66
CA MET A 87 -7.67 6.76 3.84
C MET A 87 -9.10 6.70 4.38
N GLU A 88 -9.82 7.81 4.37
CA GLU A 88 -11.21 7.88 4.88
C GLU A 88 -12.18 7.01 4.09
N GLN A 89 -11.92 6.79 2.79
CA GLN A 89 -12.75 5.95 1.93
C GLN A 89 -12.41 4.47 2.08
N LEU A 90 -11.17 4.16 2.41
CA LEU A 90 -10.70 2.78 2.60
C LEU A 90 -11.09 2.22 3.96
N VAL A 91 -11.12 3.06 4.99
CA VAL A 91 -11.35 2.63 6.36
C VAL A 91 -12.84 2.47 6.64
N ASP A 92 -13.20 1.34 7.23
CA ASP A 92 -14.58 1.10 7.63
C ASP A 92 -15.06 2.10 8.68
N THR A 93 -16.34 2.46 8.63
CA THR A 93 -16.96 3.37 9.62
C THR A 93 -16.80 2.85 11.05
N GLN A 94 -16.77 1.53 11.25
CA GLN A 94 -16.62 0.88 12.55
C GLN A 94 -15.15 0.75 13.00
N GLN A 95 -14.18 1.01 12.11
CA GLN A 95 -12.77 0.92 12.49
C GLN A 95 -12.37 2.16 13.31
N THR A 96 -11.92 1.97 14.55
CA THR A 96 -11.50 3.08 15.43
C THR A 96 -9.99 3.20 15.61
N GLY A 97 -9.23 2.15 15.26
CA GLY A 97 -7.78 2.14 15.39
C GLY A 97 -7.09 3.03 14.36
N PHE A 98 -6.12 3.83 14.83
CA PHE A 98 -5.21 4.64 14.00
C PHE A 98 -5.87 5.75 13.16
N ILE A 99 -7.10 6.15 13.50
CA ILE A 99 -7.77 7.30 12.90
C ILE A 99 -7.68 8.48 13.87
N PRO A 100 -7.27 9.69 13.43
CA PRO A 100 -7.30 10.87 14.27
C PRO A 100 -8.70 11.07 14.89
N ASN A 101 -8.73 11.43 16.17
CA ASN A 101 -9.96 11.65 16.94
C ASN A 101 -10.86 10.42 17.13
N ARG A 102 -10.36 9.19 16.89
CA ARG A 102 -10.99 7.95 17.35
C ARG A 102 -10.09 7.28 18.38
N LEU A 103 -10.66 6.96 19.54
CA LEU A 103 -9.90 6.33 20.62
C LEU A 103 -10.03 4.82 20.52
N ILE A 104 -8.98 4.08 20.86
CA ILE A 104 -9.02 2.60 20.86
C ILE A 104 -10.10 2.04 21.80
N ILE A 105 -10.53 2.82 22.79
CA ILE A 105 -11.63 2.48 23.70
C ILE A 105 -12.99 2.43 23.00
N ASP A 106 -13.16 3.13 21.87
CA ASP A 106 -14.40 3.15 21.10
C ASP A 106 -14.71 1.76 20.52
N ASN A 107 -13.69 0.95 20.19
CA ASN A 107 -13.89 -0.47 19.80
C ASN A 107 -14.54 -1.30 20.92
N ILE A 108 -14.17 -1.05 22.18
CA ILE A 108 -14.72 -1.77 23.34
C ILE A 108 -16.18 -1.37 23.56
N LEU A 109 -16.50 -0.08 23.39
CA LEU A 109 -17.87 0.43 23.51
C LEU A 109 -18.77 -0.08 22.39
N ALA A 110 -18.30 -0.08 21.14
CA ALA A 110 -19.04 -0.63 19.99
C ALA A 110 -19.38 -2.12 20.19
N LEU A 111 -18.44 -2.92 20.72
CA LEU A 111 -18.69 -4.34 21.05
C LEU A 111 -19.74 -4.53 22.15
N LYS A 112 -19.81 -3.62 23.13
CA LYS A 112 -20.76 -3.73 24.26
C LYS A 112 -22.16 -3.24 23.91
N LEU A 113 -22.29 -2.26 23.02
CA LEU A 113 -23.58 -1.68 22.62
C LEU A 113 -24.23 -2.41 21.43
N GLY A 114 -23.48 -3.17 20.65
CA GLY A 114 -24.01 -3.99 19.54
C GLY A 114 -24.49 -5.39 19.94
N GLN A 115 -24.60 -5.69 21.24
CA GLN A 115 -25.06 -6.98 21.78
C GLN A 115 -26.46 -6.91 22.43
N GLU A 116 -27.25 -5.88 22.13
CA GLU A 116 -28.69 -5.77 22.43
C GLU A 116 -29.51 -5.83 21.14
#